data_AF-A0A1C5DAQ6-F1
#
_entry.id   AF-A0A1C5DAQ6-F1
#
_cell.length_a   1.000
_cell.length_b   1.000
_cell.length_c   1.000
_cell.angle_alpha   90.00
_cell.angle_beta   90.00
_cell.angle_gamma   90.00
#
_symmetry.space_group_name_H-M   'P 1'
#
loop_
_entity.id
_entity.type
_entity.pdbx_description
1 polymer ?
#
loop_
_entity_poly.entity_id
_entity_poly.type
_entity_poly.pdbx_seq_one_letter_code
_entity_poly.pdbx_strand_id
1 'polypeptide(L)'
;MSLTPPRSPAHAGRRFRRPMVAATAVALGASVLLAPSAQAADQWGPGYLIPDSKGVPDASHIGAYGVPGSVLPGLDRLAYCADPELAGPREADGYGPVEQHATWTSQTTGETVPPESVARAAYVLSKYGQTASDAQAAAVDAVVYSYLEAGTTYALPDGERALERLTYPNVPPSAKTKATAYMNEADRLAGPYKINIKHLGKTLTPGTKSSFTLDVTSASGHRL
;
A
#
# COMPACT_ATOMS: atom_id res chain seq x y z
N MET A 1 -74.06 18.81 12.40
CA MET A 1 -73.91 20.27 12.63
C MET A 1 -72.53 20.63 12.08
N SER A 2 -72.41 21.03 10.81
CA SER A 2 -72.62 22.39 10.27
C SER A 2 -71.67 23.41 10.91
N LEU A 3 -70.90 24.26 10.23
CA LEU A 3 -70.72 24.66 8.83
C LEU A 3 -69.44 25.53 8.80
N THR A 4 -68.60 25.45 7.77
CA THR A 4 -67.68 26.54 7.36
C THR A 4 -68.52 27.74 6.88
N PRO A 5 -68.02 29.00 6.76
CA PRO A 5 -67.40 29.41 5.47
C PRO A 5 -66.40 30.63 5.64
N PRO A 6 -66.10 31.50 4.63
CA PRO A 6 -64.74 31.68 4.08
C PRO A 6 -64.30 33.18 3.88
N ARG A 7 -63.21 33.42 3.13
CA ARG A 7 -62.73 34.64 2.37
C ARG A 7 -61.30 35.06 2.77
N SER A 8 -60.26 35.03 1.93
CA SER A 8 -59.93 35.81 0.69
C SER A 8 -59.94 37.34 0.88
N PRO A 9 -59.18 38.17 0.13
CA PRO A 9 -57.88 38.00 -0.57
C PRO A 9 -56.95 39.26 -0.43
N ALA A 10 -55.89 39.30 -1.25
CA ALA A 10 -55.32 40.49 -1.92
C ALA A 10 -54.07 41.22 -1.37
N HIS A 11 -53.21 41.50 -2.36
CA HIS A 11 -51.95 42.24 -2.39
C HIS A 11 -52.00 43.70 -1.93
N ALA A 12 -50.90 44.17 -1.32
CA ALA A 12 -50.16 45.42 -1.60
C ALA A 12 -49.01 45.50 -0.58
N GLY A 13 -47.75 45.83 -0.86
CA GLY A 13 -47.16 46.60 -1.94
C GLY A 13 -46.39 47.79 -1.33
N ARG A 14 -45.10 47.92 -1.72
CA ARG A 14 -44.17 49.07 -1.58
C ARG A 14 -43.22 49.09 -0.37
N ARG A 15 -41.95 49.50 -0.46
CA ARG A 15 -41.06 49.91 -1.58
C ARG A 15 -39.60 50.02 -1.07
N PHE A 16 -38.67 49.65 -1.96
CA PHE A 16 -37.30 50.17 -2.20
C PHE A 16 -36.33 50.47 -1.04
N ARG A 17 -35.14 49.84 -1.11
CA ARG A 17 -33.91 50.45 -1.67
C ARG A 17 -32.91 49.35 -2.09
N ARG A 18 -32.56 49.33 -3.38
CA ARG A 18 -31.26 48.81 -3.91
C ARG A 18 -30.41 50.04 -4.25
N PRO A 19 -29.08 49.96 -4.18
CA PRO A 19 -28.26 49.68 -5.37
C PRO A 19 -27.06 48.76 -5.01
N MET A 20 -26.22 48.21 -5.87
CA MET A 20 -26.05 48.21 -7.32
C MET A 20 -25.26 46.94 -7.67
N VAL A 21 -25.49 46.46 -8.88
CA VAL A 21 -24.86 45.29 -9.50
C VAL A 21 -23.48 45.67 -10.06
N ALA A 22 -22.49 44.78 -9.93
CA ALA A 22 -21.42 44.66 -10.92
C ALA A 22 -21.44 43.21 -11.43
N ALA A 23 -22.02 43.05 -12.61
CA ALA A 23 -21.96 41.83 -13.39
C ALA A 23 -20.67 41.86 -14.23
N THR A 24 -19.92 40.78 -14.18
CA THR A 24 -18.99 40.40 -15.25
C THR A 24 -19.37 38.98 -15.65
N ALA A 25 -20.05 38.88 -16.79
CA ALA A 25 -20.20 37.64 -17.52
C ALA A 25 -18.93 37.41 -18.33
N VAL A 26 -18.32 36.23 -18.19
CA VAL A 26 -17.50 35.63 -19.24
C VAL A 26 -18.01 34.21 -19.40
N ALA A 27 -18.70 33.98 -20.52
CA ALA A 27 -18.93 32.64 -21.04
C ALA A 27 -17.61 32.13 -21.65
N LEU A 28 -17.33 30.82 -21.51
CA LEU A 28 -16.71 29.91 -22.50
C LEU A 28 -16.02 28.74 -21.79
N GLY A 29 -16.39 27.52 -22.17
CA GLY A 29 -15.61 26.29 -21.93
C GLY A 29 -16.11 25.42 -20.79
N ALA A 30 -17.07 24.54 -21.08
CA ALA A 30 -17.23 23.31 -20.32
C ALA A 30 -16.07 22.37 -20.68
N SER A 31 -14.87 22.69 -20.21
CA SER A 31 -13.85 21.68 -19.99
C SER A 31 -14.33 20.94 -18.75
N VAL A 32 -14.94 19.77 -18.94
CA VAL A 32 -14.98 18.76 -17.90
C VAL A 32 -13.52 18.38 -17.68
N LEU A 33 -12.84 19.18 -16.86
CA LEU A 33 -11.68 18.69 -16.13
C LEU A 33 -12.28 17.59 -15.26
N LEU A 34 -12.16 16.35 -15.72
CA LEU A 34 -12.11 15.19 -14.84
C LEU A 34 -10.95 15.50 -13.90
N ALA A 35 -11.25 16.25 -12.83
CA ALA A 35 -10.40 16.28 -11.68
C ALA A 35 -10.20 14.80 -11.33
N PRO A 36 -8.96 14.30 -11.27
CA PRO A 36 -8.75 13.00 -10.65
C PRO A 36 -9.46 13.11 -9.31
N SER A 37 -10.38 12.17 -9.05
CA SER A 37 -10.96 12.02 -7.74
C SER A 37 -9.78 11.93 -6.79
N ALA A 38 -9.50 13.04 -6.10
CA ALA A 38 -8.58 13.07 -4.99
C ALA A 38 -9.26 12.20 -3.94
N GLN A 39 -9.02 10.89 -4.02
CA GLN A 39 -9.24 10.00 -2.92
C GLN A 39 -8.36 10.58 -1.82
N ALA A 40 -9.00 11.10 -0.78
CA ALA A 40 -8.29 11.49 0.42
C ALA A 40 -7.36 10.34 0.75
N ALA A 41 -6.06 10.65 0.95
CA ALA A 41 -5.13 9.71 1.54
C ALA A 41 -5.86 9.11 2.74
N ASP A 42 -6.18 7.83 2.63
CA ASP A 42 -6.80 7.10 3.70
C ASP A 42 -5.92 7.32 4.94
N GLN A 43 -6.53 7.44 6.13
CA GLN A 43 -5.79 7.68 7.37
C GLN A 43 -4.80 6.55 7.69
N TRP A 44 -4.75 5.49 6.85
CA TRP A 44 -3.90 4.31 6.89
C TRP A 44 -2.65 4.41 5.99
N GLY A 45 -2.54 5.43 5.13
CA GLY A 45 -1.40 5.65 4.22
C GLY A 45 -1.71 5.21 2.78
N PRO A 46 -0.68 5.09 1.92
CA PRO A 46 -0.88 4.71 0.52
C PRO A 46 -1.48 3.30 0.38
N GLY A 47 -2.48 3.15 -0.48
CA GLY A 47 -3.20 1.89 -0.67
C GLY A 47 -4.64 2.08 -1.13
N TYR A 48 -5.45 1.04 -0.99
CA TYR A 48 -6.86 1.03 -1.40
C TYR A 48 -7.74 0.41 -0.34
N LEU A 49 -8.86 1.05 -0.04
CA LEU A 49 -9.96 0.43 0.70
C LEU A 49 -10.63 -0.63 -0.17
N ILE A 50 -10.87 -1.80 0.41
CA ILE A 50 -11.46 -2.96 -0.27
C ILE A 50 -12.50 -3.62 0.63
N PRO A 51 -13.46 -4.37 0.05
CA PRO A 51 -14.32 -5.21 0.85
C PRO A 51 -13.55 -6.26 1.66
N ASP A 52 -13.98 -6.51 2.91
CA ASP A 52 -13.45 -7.58 3.75
C ASP A 52 -13.80 -8.98 3.21
N SER A 53 -13.41 -10.04 3.93
CA SER A 53 -13.73 -11.43 3.55
C SER A 53 -15.22 -11.77 3.62
N LYS A 54 -16.04 -10.93 4.26
CA LYS A 54 -17.51 -11.06 4.35
C LYS A 54 -18.23 -10.17 3.32
N GLY A 55 -17.50 -9.43 2.49
CA GLY A 55 -18.04 -8.53 1.48
C GLY A 55 -18.52 -7.18 2.03
N VAL A 56 -18.19 -6.83 3.28
CA VAL A 56 -18.48 -5.51 3.85
C VAL A 56 -17.61 -4.48 3.13
N PRO A 57 -18.20 -3.50 2.43
CA PRO A 57 -17.44 -2.53 1.64
C PRO A 57 -16.60 -1.63 2.54
N ASP A 58 -15.41 -1.25 2.06
CA ASP A 58 -14.47 -0.34 2.73
C ASP A 58 -14.07 -0.75 4.17
N ALA A 59 -14.21 -2.04 4.50
CA ALA A 59 -13.88 -2.61 5.81
C ALA A 59 -12.45 -3.17 5.90
N SER A 60 -11.79 -3.39 4.76
CA SER A 60 -10.40 -3.84 4.67
C SER A 60 -9.57 -2.87 3.83
N HIS A 61 -8.25 -3.01 3.91
CA HIS A 61 -7.29 -2.15 3.23
C HIS A 61 -6.19 -3.01 2.60
N ILE A 62 -5.79 -2.70 1.36
CA ILE A 62 -4.63 -3.28 0.69
C ILE A 62 -3.57 -2.17 0.49
N GLY A 63 -2.43 -2.32 1.16
CA GLY A 63 -1.54 -1.23 1.57
C GLY A 63 -1.28 -1.36 3.08
N ALA A 64 -0.42 -0.64 3.80
CA ALA A 64 0.41 0.52 3.57
C ALA A 64 1.76 0.30 4.29
N TYR A 65 2.87 0.87 3.78
CA TYR A 65 4.22 0.80 4.38
C TYR A 65 4.95 2.14 4.14
N GLY A 66 5.61 2.73 5.17
CA GLY A 66 6.10 4.13 5.22
C GLY A 66 7.58 4.32 5.66
N VAL A 67 8.19 5.51 5.77
CA VAL A 67 7.78 6.93 5.71
C VAL A 67 8.40 7.67 4.50
N PRO A 68 7.89 8.85 4.06
CA PRO A 68 7.04 9.82 4.82
C PRO A 68 5.52 9.64 4.67
N GLY A 69 4.79 9.59 5.80
CA GLY A 69 3.33 9.37 5.89
C GLY A 69 2.87 8.15 6.72
N SER A 70 3.77 7.42 7.40
CA SER A 70 3.38 6.26 8.23
C SER A 70 2.36 6.67 9.30
N VAL A 71 1.32 5.86 9.43
CA VAL A 71 0.19 6.07 10.34
C VAL A 71 0.46 5.56 11.75
N LEU A 72 1.65 4.99 11.94
CA LEU A 72 2.23 4.72 13.25
C LEU A 72 3.15 5.89 13.62
N PRO A 73 2.69 6.83 14.48
CA PRO A 73 3.49 7.99 14.86
C PRO A 73 4.80 7.56 15.51
N GLY A 74 5.93 8.09 15.04
CA GLY A 74 7.26 7.84 15.62
C GLY A 74 7.90 6.51 15.24
N LEU A 75 7.36 5.77 14.27
CA LEU A 75 8.05 4.62 13.70
C LEU A 75 9.00 5.04 12.57
N ASP A 76 10.30 4.98 12.84
CA ASP A 76 11.38 5.20 11.86
C ASP A 76 11.64 3.95 11.00
N ARG A 77 10.72 2.97 11.04
CA ARG A 77 10.88 1.62 10.49
C ARG A 77 9.64 1.18 9.74
N LEU A 78 9.80 0.20 8.87
CA LEU A 78 8.70 -0.49 8.22
C LEU A 78 8.05 -1.44 9.23
N ALA A 79 6.74 -1.32 9.44
CA ALA A 79 5.92 -2.29 10.16
C ALA A 79 4.90 -2.91 9.21
N TYR A 80 4.58 -4.18 9.43
CA TYR A 80 3.72 -4.98 8.57
C TYR A 80 2.70 -5.72 9.45
N CYS A 81 1.41 -5.59 9.13
CA CYS A 81 0.41 -6.53 9.60
C CYS A 81 0.34 -7.67 8.59
N ALA A 82 0.59 -8.87 9.09
CA ALA A 82 0.72 -10.05 8.27
C ALA A 82 -0.47 -10.98 8.26
N ASP A 83 -1.54 -10.57 8.92
CA ASP A 83 -2.74 -11.36 9.01
C ASP A 83 -3.71 -10.87 7.92
N PRO A 84 -3.98 -11.67 6.88
CA PRO A 84 -4.87 -11.26 5.81
C PRO A 84 -6.35 -11.34 6.18
N GLU A 85 -6.68 -11.97 7.30
CA GLU A 85 -8.06 -12.18 7.77
C GLU A 85 -8.52 -11.09 8.74
N LEU A 86 -7.58 -10.36 9.36
CA LEU A 86 -7.93 -9.23 10.21
C LEU A 86 -8.55 -8.12 9.38
N ALA A 87 -9.76 -7.73 9.78
CA ALA A 87 -10.37 -6.49 9.31
C ALA A 87 -9.43 -5.31 9.65
N GLY A 88 -9.44 -4.30 8.78
CA GLY A 88 -8.53 -3.16 8.95
C GLY A 88 -8.71 -2.50 10.33
N PRO A 89 -7.79 -1.62 10.72
CA PRO A 89 -7.72 -1.00 12.06
C PRO A 89 -9.00 -0.26 12.52
N ARG A 90 -9.99 -0.07 11.63
CA ARG A 90 -11.33 0.44 11.97
C ARG A 90 -12.20 -0.57 12.73
N GLU A 91 -12.06 -1.87 12.47
CA GLU A 91 -12.93 -2.91 13.05
C GLU A 91 -12.26 -3.74 14.16
N ALA A 92 -10.93 -3.68 14.29
CA ALA A 92 -10.15 -4.58 15.14
C ALA A 92 -9.47 -3.95 16.37
N ASP A 93 -9.98 -2.82 16.90
CA ASP A 93 -9.36 -2.07 18.02
C ASP A 93 -7.89 -1.62 17.78
N GLY A 94 -7.46 -1.60 16.51
CA GLY A 94 -6.12 -1.21 16.08
C GLY A 94 -5.14 -2.37 15.95
N TYR A 95 -3.96 -2.09 15.40
CA TYR A 95 -2.86 -3.06 15.35
C TYR A 95 -2.19 -3.18 16.73
N GLY A 96 -1.75 -4.40 17.08
CA GLY A 96 -0.96 -4.67 18.27
C GLY A 96 0.44 -4.01 18.24
N PRO A 97 1.25 -4.19 19.30
CA PRO A 97 2.61 -3.66 19.34
C PRO A 97 3.48 -4.23 18.20
N VAL A 98 4.46 -3.43 17.73
CA VAL A 98 5.41 -3.87 16.70
C VAL A 98 6.41 -4.86 17.30
N GLU A 99 6.51 -6.04 16.70
CA GLU A 99 7.44 -7.10 17.08
C GLU A 99 8.49 -7.37 15.98
N GLN A 100 9.66 -7.88 16.38
CA GLN A 100 10.71 -8.29 15.45
C GLN A 100 10.67 -9.80 15.28
N HIS A 101 10.53 -10.25 14.02
CA HIS A 101 10.47 -11.66 13.68
C HIS A 101 11.68 -12.05 12.80
N ALA A 102 12.52 -12.96 13.30
CA ALA A 102 13.57 -13.60 12.49
C ALA A 102 13.03 -14.83 11.72
N THR A 103 11.94 -15.40 12.21
CA THR A 103 11.20 -16.52 11.63
C THR A 103 9.73 -16.12 11.57
N TRP A 104 9.01 -16.61 10.56
CA TRP A 104 7.59 -16.34 10.42
C TRP A 104 6.80 -17.64 10.51
N THR A 105 5.64 -17.60 11.17
CA THR A 105 4.65 -18.68 11.15
C THR A 105 3.42 -18.13 10.45
N SER A 106 3.01 -18.80 9.37
CA SER A 106 1.81 -18.43 8.62
C SER A 106 0.62 -18.45 9.56
N GLN A 107 -0.15 -17.36 9.58
CA GLN A 107 -1.33 -17.28 10.45
C GLN A 107 -2.48 -18.11 9.87
N THR A 108 -2.53 -18.29 8.55
CA THR A 108 -3.55 -19.09 7.87
C THR A 108 -3.32 -20.60 8.03
N THR A 109 -2.07 -21.07 7.98
CA THR A 109 -1.74 -22.51 8.01
C THR A 109 -1.20 -22.99 9.35
N GLY A 110 -0.66 -22.09 10.18
CA GLY A 110 0.06 -22.45 11.40
C GLY A 110 1.46 -23.03 11.15
N GLU A 111 1.90 -23.11 9.90
CA GLU A 111 3.20 -23.68 9.54
C GLU A 111 4.32 -22.62 9.57
N THR A 112 5.53 -23.06 9.90
CA THR A 112 6.71 -22.19 9.81
C THR A 112 7.06 -21.92 8.35
N VAL A 113 7.12 -20.64 7.99
CA VAL A 113 7.49 -20.19 6.65
C VAL A 113 8.97 -20.48 6.38
N PRO A 114 9.33 -20.99 5.19
CA PRO A 114 10.71 -21.23 4.82
C PRO A 114 11.59 -19.97 4.95
N PRO A 115 12.85 -20.09 5.43
CA PRO A 115 13.76 -18.95 5.58
C PRO A 115 13.97 -18.15 4.28
N GLU A 116 13.93 -18.83 3.13
CA GLU A 116 14.04 -18.20 1.82
C GLU A 116 12.88 -17.24 1.53
N SER A 117 11.65 -17.63 1.85
CA SER A 117 10.46 -16.78 1.69
C SER A 117 10.51 -15.59 2.63
N VAL A 118 10.96 -15.78 3.88
CA VAL A 118 11.19 -14.67 4.82
C VAL A 118 12.24 -13.69 4.27
N ALA A 119 13.33 -14.18 3.69
CA ALA A 119 14.36 -13.34 3.09
C ALA A 119 13.86 -12.56 1.86
N ARG A 120 13.00 -13.17 1.04
CA ARG A 120 12.37 -12.52 -0.13
C ARG A 120 11.37 -11.44 0.31
N ALA A 121 10.53 -11.72 1.31
CA ALA A 121 9.65 -10.73 1.91
C ALA A 121 10.44 -9.54 2.49
N ALA A 122 11.51 -9.82 3.24
CA ALA A 122 12.39 -8.81 3.79
C ALA A 122 13.09 -7.97 2.70
N TYR A 123 13.54 -8.60 1.60
CA TYR A 123 14.10 -7.90 0.44
C TYR A 123 13.12 -6.89 -0.14
N VAL A 124 11.88 -7.33 -0.41
CA VAL A 124 10.84 -6.50 -1.01
C VAL A 124 10.48 -5.34 -0.07
N LEU A 125 10.30 -5.61 1.22
CA LEU A 125 10.08 -4.57 2.23
C LEU A 125 11.25 -3.57 2.25
N SER A 126 12.49 -4.03 2.29
CA SER A 126 13.67 -3.15 2.36
C SER A 126 13.80 -2.22 1.15
N LYS A 127 13.44 -2.70 -0.05
CA LYS A 127 13.65 -1.98 -1.31
C LYS A 127 12.44 -1.16 -1.74
N TYR A 128 11.24 -1.67 -1.50
CA TYR A 128 9.98 -1.10 -2.02
C TYR A 128 8.99 -0.69 -0.93
N GLY A 129 9.29 -0.99 0.35
CA GLY A 129 8.42 -0.67 1.48
C GLY A 129 8.30 0.83 1.79
N GLN A 130 9.22 1.69 1.33
CA GLN A 130 8.98 3.14 1.32
C GLN A 130 8.16 3.48 0.07
N THR A 131 6.84 3.37 0.21
CA THR A 131 5.92 3.43 -0.93
C THR A 131 5.72 4.87 -1.41
N ALA A 132 5.83 5.10 -2.73
CA ALA A 132 5.63 6.41 -3.35
C ALA A 132 4.27 6.55 -4.04
N SER A 133 3.46 5.49 -4.07
CA SER A 133 2.12 5.46 -4.69
C SER A 133 1.28 4.30 -4.16
N ASP A 134 -0.04 4.43 -4.25
CA ASP A 134 -1.00 3.39 -3.80
C ASP A 134 -0.78 2.07 -4.55
N ALA A 135 -0.51 2.12 -5.86
CA ALA A 135 -0.23 0.92 -6.65
C ALA A 135 1.06 0.20 -6.22
N GLN A 136 2.07 0.93 -5.73
CA GLN A 136 3.26 0.32 -5.16
C GLN A 136 2.95 -0.32 -3.80
N ALA A 137 2.17 0.35 -2.95
CA ALA A 137 1.76 -0.20 -1.67
C ALA A 137 0.96 -1.50 -1.82
N ALA A 138 -0.04 -1.52 -2.70
CA ALA A 138 -0.81 -2.74 -2.98
C ALA A 138 0.06 -3.85 -3.59
N ALA A 139 1.06 -3.51 -4.40
CA ALA A 139 1.99 -4.49 -4.94
C ALA A 139 2.89 -5.10 -3.87
N VAL A 140 3.44 -4.28 -2.95
CA VAL A 140 4.25 -4.77 -1.83
C VAL A 140 3.42 -5.67 -0.93
N ASP A 141 2.17 -5.31 -0.64
CA ASP A 141 1.22 -6.12 0.14
C ASP A 141 1.04 -7.51 -0.43
N ALA A 142 0.64 -7.59 -1.71
CA ALA A 142 0.43 -8.85 -2.39
C ALA A 142 1.70 -9.73 -2.38
N VAL A 143 2.88 -9.13 -2.55
CA VAL A 143 4.15 -9.87 -2.58
C VAL A 143 4.51 -10.42 -1.21
N VAL A 144 4.35 -9.63 -0.14
CA VAL A 144 4.68 -10.05 1.22
C VAL A 144 3.73 -11.18 1.65
N TYR A 145 2.43 -11.07 1.40
CA TYR A 145 1.50 -12.19 1.63
C TYR A 145 1.86 -13.43 0.80
N SER A 146 2.27 -13.25 -0.46
CA SER A 146 2.65 -14.39 -1.30
C SER A 146 3.83 -15.19 -0.75
N TYR A 147 4.74 -14.54 -0.03
CA TYR A 147 5.87 -15.22 0.61
C TYR A 147 5.53 -15.77 1.99
N LEU A 148 4.75 -15.05 2.79
CA LEU A 148 4.48 -15.40 4.19
C LEU A 148 3.27 -16.33 4.37
N GLU A 149 2.36 -16.35 3.40
CA GLU A 149 1.15 -17.17 3.37
C GLU A 149 1.16 -18.06 2.11
N ALA A 150 2.35 -18.52 1.69
CA ALA A 150 2.54 -19.33 0.50
C ALA A 150 1.67 -20.59 0.50
N GLY A 151 1.02 -20.88 -0.64
CA GLY A 151 0.12 -22.03 -0.79
C GLY A 151 -1.31 -21.79 -0.28
N THR A 152 -1.61 -20.60 0.24
CA THR A 152 -2.96 -20.21 0.66
C THR A 152 -3.69 -19.41 -0.43
N THR A 153 -4.98 -19.11 -0.21
CA THR A 153 -5.76 -18.22 -1.08
C THR A 153 -5.20 -16.78 -1.16
N TYR A 154 -4.34 -16.40 -0.22
CA TYR A 154 -3.74 -15.06 -0.15
C TYR A 154 -2.40 -14.95 -0.90
N ALA A 155 -1.89 -16.04 -1.47
CA ALA A 155 -0.63 -16.04 -2.20
C ALA A 155 -0.82 -16.05 -3.73
N LEU A 156 -0.11 -15.16 -4.43
CA LEU A 156 0.06 -15.24 -5.88
C LEU A 156 0.90 -16.46 -6.29
N PRO A 157 0.78 -16.94 -7.54
CA PRO A 157 -0.06 -16.41 -8.63
C PRO A 157 -1.51 -16.89 -8.63
N ASP A 158 -1.82 -17.96 -7.89
CA ASP A 158 -3.06 -18.72 -8.05
C ASP A 158 -4.06 -18.58 -6.89
N GLY A 159 -3.70 -17.87 -5.82
CA GLY A 159 -4.59 -17.62 -4.69
C GLY A 159 -5.80 -16.78 -5.11
N GLU A 160 -6.99 -17.35 -4.92
CA GLU A 160 -8.26 -16.72 -5.30
C GLU A 160 -8.42 -15.34 -4.66
N ARG A 161 -8.18 -15.24 -3.36
CA ARG A 161 -8.32 -14.00 -2.61
C ARG A 161 -7.24 -12.98 -2.97
N ALA A 162 -6.02 -13.42 -3.25
CA ALA A 162 -4.94 -12.56 -3.75
C ALA A 162 -5.32 -11.92 -5.10
N LEU A 163 -5.88 -12.72 -6.00
CA LEU A 163 -6.32 -12.27 -7.31
C LEU A 163 -7.54 -11.35 -7.23
N GLU A 164 -8.51 -11.69 -6.39
CA GLU A 164 -9.69 -10.86 -6.12
C GLU A 164 -9.29 -9.47 -5.60
N ARG A 165 -8.44 -9.41 -4.57
CA ARG A 165 -7.97 -8.14 -3.97
C ARG A 165 -7.28 -7.23 -4.99
N LEU A 166 -6.57 -7.80 -5.96
CA LEU A 166 -5.87 -7.05 -7.02
C LEU A 166 -6.74 -6.74 -8.25
N THR A 167 -7.99 -7.20 -8.28
CA THR A 167 -8.93 -6.99 -9.40
C THR A 167 -10.17 -6.20 -9.01
N TYR A 168 -10.25 -5.72 -7.75
CA TYR A 168 -11.28 -4.77 -7.36
C TYR A 168 -11.28 -3.51 -8.25
N PRO A 169 -12.45 -2.91 -8.53
CA PRO A 169 -12.57 -1.82 -9.51
C PRO A 169 -11.68 -0.60 -9.24
N ASN A 170 -11.35 -0.33 -7.99
CA ASN A 170 -10.50 0.79 -7.56
C ASN A 170 -9.00 0.46 -7.57
N VAL A 171 -8.61 -0.81 -7.71
CA VAL A 171 -7.20 -1.22 -7.77
C VAL A 171 -6.75 -1.28 -9.23
N PRO A 172 -5.72 -0.50 -9.63
CA PRO A 172 -5.28 -0.48 -11.02
C PRO A 172 -4.53 -1.78 -11.37
N PRO A 173 -4.67 -2.30 -12.61
CA PRO A 173 -3.94 -3.50 -13.05
C PRO A 173 -2.42 -3.43 -12.88
N SER A 174 -1.85 -2.23 -12.86
CA SER A 174 -0.42 -2.00 -12.60
C SER A 174 0.05 -2.52 -11.24
N ALA A 175 -0.83 -2.64 -10.25
CA ALA A 175 -0.48 -3.22 -8.94
C ALA A 175 -0.07 -4.70 -9.10
N LYS A 176 -0.86 -5.50 -9.83
CA LYS A 176 -0.53 -6.90 -10.14
C LYS A 176 0.76 -7.00 -10.96
N THR A 177 0.93 -6.17 -11.99
CA THR A 177 2.16 -6.16 -12.79
C THR A 177 3.41 -5.85 -11.95
N LYS A 178 3.31 -4.88 -11.03
CA LYS A 178 4.39 -4.57 -10.08
C LYS A 178 4.66 -5.72 -9.12
N ALA A 179 3.62 -6.33 -8.56
CA ALA A 179 3.77 -7.46 -7.65
C ALA A 179 4.55 -8.61 -8.33
N THR A 180 4.16 -9.00 -9.54
CA THR A 180 4.89 -10.02 -10.32
C THR A 180 6.34 -9.61 -10.59
N ALA A 181 6.60 -8.35 -10.95
CA ALA A 181 7.96 -7.86 -11.17
C ALA A 181 8.82 -7.91 -9.88
N TYR A 182 8.25 -7.57 -8.74
CA TYR A 182 8.93 -7.62 -7.44
C TYR A 182 9.22 -9.07 -7.01
N MET A 183 8.29 -10.01 -7.23
CA MET A 183 8.55 -11.44 -6.98
C MET A 183 9.70 -11.96 -7.84
N ASN A 184 9.64 -11.71 -9.16
CA ASN A 184 10.70 -12.14 -10.08
C ASN A 184 12.08 -11.57 -9.71
N GLU A 185 12.12 -10.32 -9.25
CA GLU A 185 13.37 -9.71 -8.79
C GLU A 185 13.86 -10.32 -7.47
N ALA A 186 12.96 -10.50 -6.49
CA ALA A 186 13.30 -11.06 -5.19
C ALA A 186 13.77 -12.53 -5.32
N ASP A 187 13.13 -13.33 -6.17
CA ASP A 187 13.57 -14.70 -6.46
C ASP A 187 15.00 -14.75 -7.04
N ARG A 188 15.41 -13.68 -7.74
CA ARG A 188 16.74 -13.56 -8.31
C ARG A 188 17.75 -12.99 -7.31
N LEU A 189 17.38 -12.02 -6.49
CA LEU A 189 18.33 -11.19 -5.76
C LEU A 189 18.30 -11.38 -4.24
N ALA A 190 17.19 -11.85 -3.67
CA ALA A 190 17.06 -11.99 -2.23
C ALA A 190 17.86 -13.18 -1.68
N GLY A 191 18.04 -13.18 -0.35
CA GLY A 191 18.72 -14.24 0.38
C GLY A 191 20.16 -13.89 0.79
N PRO A 192 20.90 -14.87 1.34
CA PRO A 192 22.28 -14.66 1.76
C PRO A 192 23.19 -14.37 0.57
N TYR A 193 24.03 -13.34 0.71
CA TYR A 193 25.00 -12.95 -0.32
C TYR A 193 26.37 -13.57 -0.04
N LYS A 194 27.03 -14.02 -1.11
CA LYS A 194 28.45 -14.40 -1.07
C LYS A 194 29.29 -13.19 -1.48
N ILE A 195 30.20 -12.76 -0.61
CA ILE A 195 31.14 -11.68 -0.88
C ILE A 195 32.53 -12.29 -1.02
N ASN A 196 33.14 -12.17 -2.21
CA ASN A 196 34.53 -12.55 -2.42
C ASN A 196 35.39 -11.28 -2.39
N ILE A 197 36.31 -11.23 -1.41
CA ILE A 197 37.19 -10.08 -1.21
C ILE A 197 38.56 -10.44 -1.78
N LYS A 198 39.04 -9.66 -2.74
CA LYS A 198 40.37 -9.82 -3.34
C LYS A 198 41.22 -8.61 -3.05
N HIS A 199 42.35 -8.82 -2.40
CA HIS A 199 43.35 -7.77 -2.24
C HIS A 199 44.04 -7.52 -3.59
N LEU A 200 44.17 -6.25 -3.99
CA LEU A 200 44.80 -5.87 -5.25
C LEU A 200 46.33 -5.78 -5.16
N GLY A 201 46.89 -5.74 -3.95
CA GLY A 201 48.33 -5.76 -3.72
C GLY A 201 48.88 -7.17 -3.45
N LYS A 202 50.20 -7.31 -3.55
CA LYS A 202 50.89 -8.59 -3.22
C LYS A 202 51.03 -8.82 -1.72
N THR A 203 51.10 -7.76 -0.92
CA THR A 203 51.30 -7.83 0.53
C THR A 203 50.59 -6.66 1.20
N LEU A 204 50.01 -6.91 2.38
CA LEU A 204 49.43 -5.85 3.21
C LEU A 204 50.53 -5.28 4.12
N THR A 205 50.67 -3.95 4.13
CA THR A 205 51.65 -3.26 4.99
C THR A 205 50.93 -2.44 6.05
N PRO A 206 51.25 -2.61 7.35
CA PRO A 206 50.66 -1.82 8.42
C PRO A 206 50.80 -0.31 8.19
N GLY A 207 49.76 0.45 8.52
CA GLY A 207 49.74 1.91 8.36
C GLY A 207 49.55 2.41 6.93
N THR A 208 49.38 1.52 5.95
CA THR A 208 49.18 1.90 4.53
C THR A 208 47.76 1.61 4.06
N LYS A 209 47.23 2.50 3.21
CA LYS A 209 45.96 2.26 2.51
C LYS A 209 46.17 1.19 1.44
N SER A 210 45.30 0.19 1.42
CA SER A 210 45.31 -0.89 0.43
C SER A 210 43.99 -0.94 -0.32
N SER A 211 44.03 -1.37 -1.58
CA SER A 211 42.84 -1.49 -2.42
C SER A 211 42.36 -2.93 -2.48
N PHE A 212 41.04 -3.10 -2.44
CA PHE A 212 40.38 -4.40 -2.53
C PHE A 212 39.33 -4.36 -3.63
N THR A 213 39.10 -5.51 -4.27
CA THR A 213 37.93 -5.74 -5.12
C THR A 213 36.95 -6.62 -4.37
N LEU A 214 35.67 -6.28 -4.47
CA LEU A 214 34.56 -7.00 -3.88
C LEU A 214 33.73 -7.58 -5.03
N ASP A 215 33.61 -8.90 -5.09
CA ASP A 215 32.69 -9.58 -5.99
C ASP A 215 31.52 -10.12 -5.15
N VAL A 216 30.34 -9.52 -5.29
CA VAL A 216 29.13 -9.93 -4.55
C VAL A 216 28.26 -10.80 -5.45
N THR A 217 27.70 -11.87 -4.90
CA THR A 217 26.82 -12.81 -5.61
C THR A 217 25.60 -13.11 -4.75
N SER A 218 24.40 -13.04 -5.33
CA SER A 218 23.14 -13.40 -4.67
C SER A 218 23.06 -14.89 -4.36
N ALA A 219 22.09 -15.28 -3.53
CA ALA A 219 21.84 -16.68 -3.20
C ALA A 219 21.57 -17.55 -4.45
N SER A 220 20.98 -16.96 -5.49
CA SER A 220 20.70 -17.63 -6.78
C SER A 220 21.88 -17.62 -7.76
N GLY A 221 23.04 -17.09 -7.37
CA GLY A 221 24.25 -17.08 -8.22
C GLY A 221 24.41 -15.86 -9.13
N HIS A 222 23.58 -14.82 -8.99
CA HIS A 222 23.70 -13.60 -9.80
C HIS A 222 24.75 -12.65 -9.22
N ARG A 223 25.66 -12.15 -10.07
CA ARG A 223 26.62 -11.12 -9.68
C ARG A 223 25.93 -9.76 -9.54
N LEU A 224 26.23 -9.04 -8.47
CA LEU A 224 25.70 -7.69 -8.18
C LEU A 224 26.71 -6.60 -8.54
#